data_AF-A0A453AP39-F1
#
_entry.id   AF-A0A453AP39-F1
#
_cell.length_a   1.000
_cell.length_b   1.000
_cell.length_c   1.000
_cell.angle_alpha   90.00
_cell.angle_beta   90.00
_cell.angle_gamma   90.00
#
_symmetry.space_group_name_H-M   'P 1'
#
loop_
_entity.id
_entity.type
_entity.pdbx_description
1 polymer ?
#
loop_
_entity_poly.entity_id
_entity_poly.type
_entity_poly.pdbx_seq_one_letter_code
_entity_poly.pdbx_strand_id
1 'polypeptide(L)' 'AYFPPISQPEGRPLTIQDAKGKEWHFQFRFWPNNNSRMYVLEGVTPCIQSLQLQAG' A
#
# COMPACT_ATOMS: atom_id res chain seq x y z
N ALA A 1 15.11 -4.01 0.51
CA ALA A 1 13.63 -3.98 0.56
C ALA A 1 13.22 -3.04 1.68
N TYR A 2 12.34 -2.06 1.41
CA TYR A 2 11.98 -1.01 2.38
C TYR A 2 10.70 -1.33 3.16
N PHE A 3 9.79 -2.09 2.55
CA PHE A 3 8.62 -2.60 3.25
C PHE A 3 8.92 -3.95 3.89
N PRO A 4 8.22 -4.28 4.99
CA PRO A 4 8.39 -5.53 5.67
C PRO A 4 8.11 -6.74 4.77
N PRO A 5 8.84 -7.85 4.93
CA PRO A 5 8.63 -9.02 4.08
C PRO A 5 7.24 -9.62 4.29
N ILE A 6 6.62 -10.07 3.21
CA ILE A 6 5.38 -10.86 3.20
C ILE A 6 5.57 -12.10 2.33
N SER A 7 5.16 -13.25 2.86
CA SER A 7 5.28 -14.55 2.19
C SER A 7 3.96 -15.02 1.59
N GLN A 8 2.84 -14.56 2.13
CA GLN A 8 1.48 -14.93 1.72
C GLN A 8 0.84 -13.82 0.87
N PRO A 9 0.05 -14.15 -0.17
CA PRO A 9 -0.58 -13.18 -1.07
C PRO A 9 -1.52 -12.19 -0.38
N GLU A 10 -2.12 -12.59 0.73
CA GLU A 10 -3.00 -11.77 1.56
C GLU A 10 -2.24 -10.58 2.16
N GLY A 11 -0.93 -10.75 2.37
CA GLY A 11 -0.05 -9.71 2.89
C GLY A 11 -0.37 -9.36 4.34
N ARG A 12 -0.33 -8.06 4.67
CA ARG A 12 -0.58 -7.57 6.02
C ARG A 12 -1.06 -6.11 6.03
N PRO A 13 -1.77 -5.67 7.08
CA PRO A 13 -2.03 -4.26 7.30
C PRO A 13 -0.73 -3.46 7.44
N LEU A 14 -0.71 -2.24 6.91
CA LEU A 14 0.40 -1.30 7.01
C LEU A 14 -0.13 0.09 7.33
N THR A 15 0.36 0.67 8.42
CA THR A 15 0.08 2.05 8.81
C THR A 15 1.23 2.95 8.33
N ILE A 16 0.91 4.03 7.61
CA ILE A 16 1.87 5.02 7.13
C ILE A 16 1.38 6.41 7.52
N GLN A 17 2.25 7.20 8.13
CA GLN A 17 1.94 8.58 8.51
C GLN A 17 2.37 9.55 7.40
N ASP A 18 1.52 10.51 7.05
CA ASP A 18 1.89 11.59 6.14
C ASP A 18 2.69 12.71 6.83
N ALA A 19 3.21 13.64 6.03
CA ALA A 19 4.00 14.77 6.53
C ALA A 19 3.20 15.74 7.43
N LYS A 20 1.87 15.67 7.43
CA LYS A 20 0.99 16.46 8.30
C LYS A 20 0.61 15.71 9.59
N GLY A 21 1.13 14.50 9.77
CA GLY A 21 0.93 13.67 10.95
C GLY A 21 -0.30 12.77 10.88
N LYS A 22 -1.05 12.73 9.77
CA LYS A 22 -2.23 11.87 9.65
C LYS A 22 -1.82 10.45 9.29
N GLU A 23 -2.40 9.48 9.99
CA GLU A 23 -2.17 8.05 9.74
C GLU A 23 -3.10 7.51 8.66
N TRP A 24 -2.52 6.72 7.76
CA TRP A 24 -3.19 6.03 6.68
C TRP A 24 -3.03 4.52 6.87
N HIS A 25 -4.14 3.80 6.75
CA HIS A 25 -4.18 2.35 6.93
C HIS A 25 -4.39 1.70 5.56
N PHE A 26 -3.42 0.90 5.13
CA PHE A 26 -3.43 0.21 3.86
C PHE A 26 -3.34 -1.30 4.04
N GLN A 27 -3.85 -2.06 3.07
CA GLN A 27 -3.50 -3.46 2.94
C GLN A 27 -2.28 -3.57 2.03
N PHE A 28 -1.11 -3.91 2.59
CA PHE A 28 0.09 -4.20 1.81
C PHE A 28 0.12 -5.67 1.44
N ARG A 29 -0.02 -5.97 0.16
CA ARG A 29 -0.14 -7.35 -0.33
C ARG A 29 0.47 -7.53 -1.71
N PHE A 30 0.43 -8.76 -2.23
CA PHE A 30 0.89 -9.03 -3.59
C PHE A 30 -0.08 -9.92 -4.36
N TRP A 31 -0.08 -9.75 -5.68
CA TRP A 31 -0.66 -10.70 -6.62
C TRP A 31 0.45 -11.56 -7.24
N PRO A 32 0.26 -12.89 -7.36
CA PRO A 32 1.12 -13.70 -8.21
C PRO A 32 1.12 -13.14 -9.64
N ASN A 33 2.30 -12.97 -10.23
CA ASN A 33 2.45 -12.48 -11.60
C ASN A 33 3.54 -13.29 -12.32
N ASN A 34 3.13 -14.28 -13.11
CA ASN A 34 4.00 -15.32 -13.65
C ASN A 34 4.85 -15.96 -12.53
N ASN A 35 6.19 -15.97 -12.68
CA ASN A 35 7.13 -16.47 -11.67
C ASN A 35 7.55 -15.41 -10.64
N SER A 36 6.86 -14.27 -10.58
CA SER A 36 7.16 -13.15 -9.69
C SER A 36 5.91 -12.68 -8.94
N ARG A 37 6.01 -11.51 -8.31
CA ARG A 37 4.99 -10.88 -7.48
C ARG A 37 4.80 -9.43 -7.90
N MET A 38 3.55 -8.99 -8.03
CA MET A 38 3.19 -7.58 -8.17
C MET A 38 2.69 -7.08 -6.82
N TYR A 39 3.38 -6.12 -6.22
CA TYR A 39 3.04 -5.57 -4.91
C TYR A 39 2.10 -4.39 -5.04
N VAL A 40 1.11 -4.30 -4.16
CA VAL A 40 0.11 -3.24 -4.15
C VAL A 40 -0.16 -2.74 -2.73
N LEU A 41 -0.61 -1.50 -2.64
CA LEU A 41 -1.30 -0.96 -1.47
C LEU A 41 -2.78 -0.82 -1.82
N GLU A 42 -3.65 -1.51 -1.08
CA GLU A 42 -5.09 -1.33 -1.21
C GLU A 42 -5.62 -0.37 -0.15
N GLY A 43 -6.81 0.20 -0.40
CA GLY A 43 -7.39 1.22 0.47
C GLY A 43 -6.81 2.62 0.26
N VAL A 44 -6.18 2.88 -0.89
CA VAL A 44 -5.53 4.18 -1.20
C VAL A 44 -6.52 5.30 -1.51
N THR A 45 -7.77 5.02 -1.86
CA THR A 45 -8.74 6.02 -2.32
C THR A 45 -8.92 7.20 -1.35
N PRO A 46 -9.13 7.00 -0.04
CA PRO A 46 -9.26 8.12 0.90
C PRO A 46 -7.98 8.96 1.01
N CYS A 47 -6.81 8.33 0.89
CA CYS A 47 -5.51 9.01 0.89
C CYS A 47 -5.34 9.90 -0.34
N ILE A 48 -5.57 9.34 -1.53
CA ILE A 48 -5.48 10.04 -2.81
C ILE A 48 -6.44 11.25 -2.84
N GLN A 49 -7.69 11.06 -2.43
CA GLN A 49 -8.69 12.13 -2.38
C GLN A 49 -8.32 13.22 -1.37
N SER A 50 -7.89 12.84 -0.16
CA SER A 50 -7.51 13.80 0.89
C SER A 50 -6.26 14.60 0.55
N LEU A 51 -5.35 14.03 -0.24
CA LEU A 51 -4.13 14.70 -0.71
C LEU A 51 -4.32 15.38 -2.08
N GLN A 52 -5.52 15.32 -2.65
CA GLN A 52 -5.87 15.90 -3.96
C GLN A 52 -4.92 15.45 -5.08
N LEU A 53 -4.54 14.17 -5.07
CA LEU A 53 -3.64 13.59 -6.05
C LEU A 53 -4.39 13.23 -7.34
N GLN A 54 -3.68 13.33 -8.46
CA GLN A 54 -4.14 12.93 -9.80
C GLN A 54 -3.06 12.10 -10.49
N ALA A 55 -3.44 11.44 -11.60
CA ALA A 55 -2.45 10.84 -12.48
C ALA A 55 -1.51 11.95 -12.97
N GLY A 56 -0.20 11.65 -12.94
CA GLY A 56 0.84 12.57 -13.43
C GLY A 56 0.74 12.80 -14.92
#